data_AF-A0A433RQD5-F1
#
_entry.id   AF-A0A433RQD5-F1
#
_cell.length_a   1.000
_cell.length_b   1.000
_cell.length_c   1.000
_cell.angle_alpha   90.00
_cell.angle_beta   90.00
_cell.angle_gamma   90.00
#
_symmetry.space_group_name_H-M   'P 1'
#
loop_
_entity.id
_entity.type
_entity.pdbx_description
1 polymer ?
#
loop_
_entity_poly.entity_id
_entity_poly.type
_entity_poly.pdbx_seq_one_letter_code
_entity_poly.pdbx_strand_id
1 'polypeptide(L)' 'MDSETWEQVKEAIDEGQELSFDYKGDEWWISRVQADDSFLLTRSSDSDTQYFKTAEDLYQHGVIDGKAFIDRVPEL' A
#
# COMPACT_ATOMS: atom_id res chain seq x y z
N MET A 1 9.48 8.10 3.35
CA MET A 1 9.20 8.85 2.11
C MET A 1 8.95 10.29 2.51
N ASP A 2 9.46 11.24 1.73
CA ASP A 2 9.07 12.64 1.87
C ASP A 2 7.66 12.88 1.30
N SER A 3 7.13 14.08 1.49
CA SER A 3 5.77 14.43 1.07
C SER A 3 5.56 14.38 -0.44
N GLU A 4 6.56 14.77 -1.25
CA GLU A 4 6.44 14.81 -2.71
C GLU A 4 6.39 13.38 -3.27
N THR A 5 7.27 12.50 -2.79
CA THR A 5 7.25 11.07 -3.12
C THR A 5 5.92 10.43 -2.73
N TRP A 6 5.39 10.78 -1.56
CA TRP A 6 4.08 10.25 -1.12
C TRP A 6 2.92 10.72 -1.99
N GLU A 7 2.95 11.97 -2.49
CA GLU A 7 1.95 12.45 -3.45
C GLU A 7 1.98 11.68 -4.76
N GLN A 8 3.17 11.37 -5.28
CA GLN A 8 3.34 10.56 -6.48
C GLN A 8 2.83 9.12 -6.28
N VAL A 9 3.07 8.52 -5.11
CA VAL A 9 2.55 7.19 -4.78
C VAL A 9 1.01 7.19 -4.76
N LYS A 10 0.38 8.20 -4.15
CA LYS A 10 -1.08 8.31 -4.15
C LYS A 10 -1.63 8.47 -5.57
N GLU A 11 -1.01 9.31 -6.40
CA GLU A 11 -1.41 9.51 -7.79
C GLU A 11 -1.31 8.20 -8.59
N ALA A 12 -0.20 7.47 -8.46
CA ALA A 12 0.00 6.19 -9.12
C ALA A 12 -1.06 5.15 -8.69
N ILE A 13 -1.42 5.09 -7.40
CA ILE A 13 -2.48 4.20 -6.90
C ILE A 13 -3.85 4.58 -7.48
N ASP A 14 -4.17 5.88 -7.53
CA ASP A 14 -5.44 6.37 -8.08
C ASP A 14 -5.55 6.09 -9.60
N GLU A 15 -4.44 6.19 -10.32
CA GLU A 15 -4.32 5.80 -11.73
C GLU A 15 -4.36 4.28 -11.95
N GLY A 16 -4.37 3.49 -10.87
CA GLY A 16 -4.46 2.04 -10.92
C GLY A 16 -3.14 1.34 -11.24
N GLN A 17 -2.01 2.01 -11.04
CA GLN A 17 -0.71 1.39 -11.12
C GLN A 17 -0.49 0.43 -9.95
N GLU A 18 0.21 -0.66 -10.20
CA GLU A 18 0.72 -1.53 -9.15
C GLU A 18 2.08 -1.01 -8.68
N LEU A 19 2.29 -1.03 -7.37
CA LEU A 19 3.50 -0.52 -6.74
C LEU A 19 4.09 -1.57 -5.82
N SER A 20 5.41 -1.58 -5.71
CA SER A 20 6.10 -2.32 -4.65
C SER A 20 7.07 -1.42 -3.89
N PHE A 21 7.32 -1.77 -2.63
CA PHE A 21 8.29 -1.10 -1.77
C PHE A 21 8.82 -2.06 -0.71
N ASP A 22 10.03 -1.80 -0.23
CA ASP A 22 10.64 -2.58 0.86
C ASP A 22 10.41 -1.91 2.21
N TYR A 23 10.03 -2.69 3.22
CA TYR A 23 9.99 -2.25 4.61
C TYR A 23 10.59 -3.31 5.52
N LYS A 24 11.63 -2.92 6.29
CA LYS A 24 12.32 -3.79 7.26
C LYS A 24 12.79 -5.15 6.71
N GLY A 25 13.12 -5.20 5.41
CA GLY A 25 13.60 -6.41 4.75
C GLY A 25 12.52 -7.30 4.16
N ASP A 26 11.25 -6.91 4.25
CA ASP A 26 10.14 -7.51 3.52
C ASP A 26 9.73 -6.60 2.34
N GLU A 27 9.49 -7.20 1.19
CA GLU A 27 8.84 -6.53 0.06
C GLU A 27 7.32 -6.53 0.25
N TRP A 28 6.70 -5.40 -0.06
CA TRP A 28 5.26 -5.20 -0.03
C TRP A 28 4.75 -4.78 -1.39
N TRP A 29 3.54 -5.22 -1.74
CA TRP A 29 2.86 -4.91 -2.99
C TRP A 29 1.52 -4.22 -2.73
N ILE A 30 1.26 -3.17 -3.49
CA ILE A 30 -0.05 -2.56 -3.65
C ILE A 30 -0.55 -2.91 -5.04
N SER A 31 -1.65 -3.65 -5.11
CA SER A 31 -2.28 -4.11 -6.36
C SER A 31 -3.74 -3.67 -6.44
N ARG A 32 -4.26 -3.56 -7.67
CA ARG A 32 -5.66 -3.23 -7.94
C ARG A 32 -6.42 -4.45 -8.46
N VAL A 33 -7.60 -4.69 -7.91
CA VAL A 33 -8.52 -5.74 -8.38
C VAL A 33 -9.47 -5.12 -9.39
N GLN A 34 -9.25 -5.41 -10.68
CA GLN A 34 -10.05 -4.82 -11.77
C GLN A 34 -11.55 -5.18 -11.72
N ALA A 35 -11.92 -6.30 -11.09
CA ALA A 35 -13.29 -6.77 -11.08
C ALA A 35 -14.23 -5.84 -10.28
N ASP A 36 -13.72 -5.17 -9.24
CA ASP A 36 -14.53 -4.33 -8.35
C ASP A 36 -13.83 -3.05 -7.89
N ASP A 37 -12.76 -2.64 -8.59
CA ASP A 37 -11.96 -1.44 -8.33
C ASP A 37 -11.46 -1.33 -6.89
N SER A 38 -11.08 -2.46 -6.30
CA SER A 38 -10.56 -2.53 -4.94
C SER A 38 -9.04 -2.65 -4.92
N PHE A 39 -8.46 -2.62 -3.72
CA PHE A 39 -7.02 -2.61 -3.51
C PHE A 39 -6.59 -3.78 -2.62
N LEU A 40 -5.37 -4.25 -2.86
CA LEU A 40 -4.71 -5.26 -2.05
C LEU A 40 -3.39 -4.70 -1.53
N LEU A 41 -3.09 -4.96 -0.26
CA LEU A 41 -1.76 -4.77 0.32
C LEU A 41 -1.21 -6.16 0.69
N THR A 42 -0.14 -6.60 0.05
CA THR A 42 0.41 -7.95 0.24
C THR A 42 1.85 -7.89 0.72
N ARG A 43 2.18 -8.65 1.77
CA ARG A 43 3.57 -8.91 2.18
C ARG A 43 4.10 -10.13 1.46
N SER A 44 5.20 -9.98 0.72
CA SER A 44 5.75 -11.05 -0.13
C SER A 44 6.25 -12.26 0.66
N SER A 45 6.78 -12.07 1.88
CA SER A 45 7.47 -13.14 2.63
C SER A 45 6.56 -14.27 3.10
N ASP A 46 5.30 -13.99 3.37
CA ASP A 46 4.30 -14.99 3.79
C ASP A 46 2.99 -14.93 3.01
N SER A 47 2.92 -14.10 1.96
CA SER A 47 1.72 -13.90 1.14
C SER A 47 0.51 -13.42 1.96
N ASP A 48 0.76 -12.72 3.07
CA ASP A 48 -0.30 -12.10 3.87
C ASP A 48 -0.89 -10.92 3.10
N THR A 49 -2.14 -11.06 2.67
CA THR A 49 -2.85 -10.09 1.83
C THR A 49 -4.03 -9.48 2.59
N GLN A 50 -4.07 -8.15 2.62
CA GLN A 50 -5.16 -7.36 3.14
C GLN A 50 -5.94 -6.72 1.98
N TYR A 51 -7.27 -6.72 2.07
CA TYR A 51 -8.18 -6.18 1.05
C TYR A 51 -8.82 -4.87 1.51
N PHE A 52 -8.94 -3.90 0.62
CA PHE A 52 -9.52 -2.58 0.88
C PHE A 52 -10.43 -2.15 -0.25
N LYS A 53 -11.58 -1.54 0.09
CA LYS A 53 -12.53 -1.11 -0.95
C LYS A 53 -12.12 0.20 -1.63
N THR A 54 -11.37 1.04 -0.93
CA THR A 54 -10.92 2.34 -1.44
C THR A 54 -9.44 2.55 -1.10
N ALA A 55 -8.77 3.44 -1.83
CA ALA A 55 -7.39 3.81 -1.53
C ALA A 55 -7.26 4.45 -0.14
N GLU A 56 -8.23 5.28 0.26
CA GLU A 56 -8.27 5.87 1.60
C GLU A 56 -8.32 4.81 2.72
N ASP A 57 -9.10 3.74 2.51
CA ASP A 57 -9.19 2.61 3.43
C ASP A 57 -7.86 1.86 3.54
N LEU A 58 -7.17 1.66 2.40
CA LEU A 58 -5.81 1.11 2.37
C LEU A 58 -4.81 1.98 3.15
N TYR A 59 -4.86 3.30 3.02
CA TYR A 59 -3.95 4.22 3.71
C TYR A 59 -4.17 4.23 5.23
N GLN A 60 -5.43 4.30 5.65
CA GLN A 60 -5.80 4.47 7.06
C GLN A 60 -5.83 3.16 7.84
N HIS A 61 -6.15 2.04 7.18
CA HIS A 61 -6.37 0.76 7.85
C HIS A 61 -5.44 -0.36 7.39
N GLY A 62 -4.68 -0.18 6.31
CA GLY A 62 -3.62 -1.10 5.91
C GLY A 62 -2.59 -1.26 7.00
N VAL A 63 -2.34 -2.50 7.45
CA VAL A 63 -1.44 -2.75 8.58
C VAL A 63 -0.07 -3.18 8.09
N ILE A 64 0.95 -2.40 8.45
CA ILE A 64 2.37 -2.72 8.25
C ILE A 64 3.07 -2.69 9.61
N ASP A 65 3.59 -3.83 10.03
CA ASP A 65 4.27 -4.00 11.33
C ASP A 65 3.40 -3.48 12.50
N GLY A 66 2.12 -3.85 12.50
CA GLY A 66 1.16 -3.51 13.56
C GLY A 66 0.73 -2.03 13.63
N LYS A 67 1.05 -1.20 12.65
CA LYS A 67 0.53 0.18 12.52
C LYS A 67 -0.10 0.42 11.16
N ALA A 68 -0.89 1.49 11.05
CA ALA A 68 -1.47 1.90 9.78
C ALA A 68 -0.38 2.26 8.75
N PHE A 69 -0.66 2.04 7.47
CA PHE A 69 0.27 2.27 6.38
C PHE A 69 0.71 3.73 6.33
N ILE A 70 -0.23 4.66 6.52
CA ILE A 70 0.07 6.10 6.55
C ILE A 70 1.07 6.47 7.67
N ASP A 71 1.07 5.76 8.79
CA ASP A 71 2.03 5.99 9.88
C ASP A 71 3.44 5.47 9.54
N ARG A 72 3.55 4.56 8.57
CA ARG A 72 4.83 4.02 8.08
C ARG A 72 5.41 4.83 6.94
N VAL A 73 4.61 5.61 6.21
CA VAL A 73 5.08 6.43 5.08
C VAL A 73 6.36 7.22 5.39
N PRO A 74 6.53 7.87 6.55
CA PRO A 74 7.78 8.58 6.87
C PRO A 74 9.02 7.68 6.99
N GLU A 75 8.84 6.39 7.28
CA GLU A 75 9.90 5.39 7.44
C GLU A 75 10.26 4.65 6.14
N LEU A 76 9.44 4.81 5.09
CA LEU A 76 9.61 4.16 3.78
C LEU A 76 10.58 4.89 2.84
#